data_AF-A0A9D2DKD4-F1
#
_entry.id   AF-A0A9D2DKD4-F1
#
_cell.length_a   1.000
_cell.length_b   1.000
_cell.length_c   1.000
_cell.angle_alpha   90.00
_cell.angle_beta   90.00
_cell.angle_gamma   90.00
#
_symmetry.space_group_name_H-M   'P 1'
#
loop_
_entity.id
_entity.type
_entity.pdbx_description
1 polymer ?
#
loop_
_entity_poly.entity_id
_entity_poly.type
_entity_poly.pdbx_seq_one_letter_code
_entity_poly.pdbx_strand_id
1 'polypeptide(L)'
;MCGGVEGFVEFSASEDGGDYRFVGRTRLSDAEARQRASQILGEIAPADLKALERGRRNALLFELKDAELSVSQIQRLTGIGRNVIVRAK
;
A
#
# COMPACT_ATOMS: atom_id res chain seq x y z
N MET A 1 4.50 32.47 7.84
CA MET A 1 5.44 32.00 8.89
C MET A 1 4.59 31.69 10.11
N CYS A 2 4.51 30.43 10.53
CA CYS A 2 3.61 30.00 11.60
C CYS A 2 4.03 30.66 12.92
N GLY A 3 3.10 31.39 13.56
CA GLY A 3 3.32 32.32 14.66
C GLY A 3 3.76 31.68 15.99
N GLY A 4 4.96 31.10 16.02
CA GLY A 4 5.55 30.50 17.21
C GLY A 4 4.99 29.11 17.54
N VAL A 5 5.31 28.65 18.76
CA VAL A 5 4.93 27.31 19.26
C VAL A 5 3.42 27.12 19.27
N GLU A 6 2.67 28.16 19.62
CA GLU A 6 1.19 28.12 19.61
C GLU A 6 0.64 27.95 18.19
N GLY A 7 1.18 28.67 17.21
CA GLY A 7 0.81 28.48 15.81
C GLY A 7 1.20 27.11 15.25
N PHE A 8 2.24 26.47 15.79
CA PHE A 8 2.60 25.09 15.45
C PHE A 8 1.65 24.07 16.09
N VAL A 9 1.22 24.28 17.34
CA VAL A 9 0.21 23.44 18.01
C VAL A 9 -1.13 23.56 17.30
N GLU A 10 -1.54 24.77 16.90
CA GLU A 10 -2.79 24.99 16.17
C GLU A 10 -2.73 24.36 14.76
N PHE A 11 -1.61 24.50 14.05
CA PHE A 11 -1.37 23.81 12.77
C PHE A 11 -1.36 22.28 12.92
N SER A 12 -0.77 21.75 14.00
CA SER A 12 -0.75 20.30 14.28
C SER A 12 -2.09 19.76 14.75
N ALA A 13 -2.95 20.60 15.34
CA ALA A 13 -4.32 20.27 15.71
C ALA A 13 -5.30 20.45 14.54
N SER A 14 -4.92 21.22 13.52
CA SER A 14 -5.66 21.36 12.28
C SER A 14 -5.57 20.06 11.49
N GLU A 15 -6.69 19.34 11.36
CA GLU A 15 -6.80 18.06 10.63
C GLU A 15 -6.62 18.19 9.10
N ASP A 16 -5.92 19.21 8.61
CA ASP A 16 -5.46 19.30 7.21
C ASP A 16 -4.11 18.57 7.03
N GLY A 17 -4.02 17.37 7.61
CA GLY A 17 -2.94 16.42 7.40
C GLY A 17 -3.24 15.59 6.16
N GLY A 18 -2.85 16.11 4.99
CA GLY A 18 -3.02 15.52 3.66
C GLY A 18 -3.43 14.04 3.60
N ASP A 19 -4.69 13.79 3.21
CA ASP A 19 -5.26 12.49 2.84
C ASP A 19 -4.93 11.32 3.80
N TYR A 20 -4.81 11.57 5.11
CA TYR A 20 -4.93 10.51 6.10
C TYR A 20 -6.40 10.10 6.23
N ARG A 21 -6.91 9.36 5.24
CA ARG A 21 -8.15 8.62 5.42
C ARG A 21 -7.83 7.36 6.23
N PHE A 22 -8.09 7.40 7.54
CA PHE A 22 -8.31 6.18 8.30
C PHE A 22 -9.62 5.54 7.83
N VAL A 23 -9.62 5.00 6.60
CA VAL A 23 -10.68 4.12 6.14
C VAL A 23 -10.53 2.89 7.02
N GLY A 24 -11.50 2.65 7.91
CA GLY A 24 -11.58 1.48 8.78
C GLY A 24 -11.73 0.17 8.00
N ARG A 25 -10.77 -0.14 7.12
CA ARG A 25 -10.56 -1.51 6.66
C ARG A 25 -9.98 -2.25 7.85
N THR A 26 -10.71 -3.27 8.30
CA THR A 26 -10.21 -4.31 9.21
C THR A 26 -8.74 -4.55 8.92
N ARG A 27 -7.86 -4.19 9.86
CA ARG A 27 -6.40 -4.28 9.67
C ARG A 27 -6.04 -5.74 9.43
N LEU A 28 -5.95 -6.14 8.16
CA LEU A 28 -5.38 -7.42 7.78
C LEU A 28 -3.94 -7.42 8.32
N SER A 29 -3.61 -8.33 9.23
CA SER A 29 -2.26 -8.43 9.77
C SER A 29 -1.25 -8.69 8.64
N ASP A 30 0.00 -8.23 8.76
CA ASP A 30 1.04 -8.50 7.75
C ASP A 30 1.23 -10.02 7.49
N ALA A 31 0.93 -10.88 8.48
CA ALA A 31 0.93 -12.33 8.33
C ALA A 31 -0.19 -12.83 7.40
N GLU A 32 -1.42 -12.33 7.60
CA GLU A 32 -2.57 -12.64 6.74
C GLU A 32 -2.35 -12.09 5.32
N ALA A 33 -1.80 -10.89 5.20
CA ALA A 33 -1.44 -10.31 3.90
C ALA A 33 -0.41 -11.16 3.16
N ARG A 34 0.60 -11.71 3.85
CA ARG A 34 1.54 -12.68 3.28
C ARG A 34 0.83 -13.93 2.79
N GLN A 35 -0.05 -14.51 3.62
CA GLN A 35 -0.76 -15.73 3.28
C GLN A 35 -1.65 -15.54 2.04
N ARG A 36 -2.41 -14.45 2.00
CA ARG A 36 -3.24 -14.08 0.83
C ARG A 36 -2.40 -13.84 -0.42
N ALA A 37 -1.30 -13.11 -0.28
CA ALA A 37 -0.38 -12.89 -1.41
C ALA A 37 0.17 -14.22 -1.94
N SER A 38 0.58 -15.15 -1.07
CA SER A 38 1.03 -16.48 -1.48
C SER A 38 -0.06 -17.30 -2.17
N GLN A 39 -1.32 -17.18 -1.75
CA GLN A 39 -2.43 -17.87 -2.42
C GLN A 39 -2.67 -17.35 -3.84
N ILE A 40 -2.52 -16.05 -4.06
CA ILE A 40 -2.74 -15.40 -5.37
C ILE A 40 -1.55 -15.61 -6.31
N LEU A 41 -0.34 -15.47 -5.78
CA LEU A 41 0.89 -15.57 -6.55
C LEU A 41 1.30 -17.03 -6.80
N GLY A 42 0.79 -17.97 -5.98
CA GLY A 42 1.13 -19.38 -6.05
C GLY A 42 2.62 -19.59 -5.81
N GLU A 43 3.32 -20.12 -6.81
CA GLU A 43 4.75 -20.39 -6.77
C GLU A 43 5.62 -19.15 -7.01
N ILE A 44 5.03 -18.03 -7.44
CA ILE A 44 5.76 -16.80 -7.72
C ILE A 44 6.05 -16.08 -6.39
N ALA A 45 7.33 -15.89 -6.08
CA ALA A 45 7.68 -15.08 -4.92
C ALA A 45 7.25 -13.61 -5.14
N PRO A 46 6.68 -12.93 -4.13
CA PRO A 46 6.28 -11.52 -4.25
C PRO A 46 7.43 -10.60 -4.68
N ALA A 47 8.67 -10.94 -4.30
CA ALA A 47 9.87 -10.20 -4.65
C ALA A 47 10.24 -10.31 -6.14
N ASP A 48 9.80 -11.37 -6.84
CA ASP A 48 10.05 -11.60 -8.26
C ASP A 48 9.07 -10.86 -9.17
N LEU A 49 7.98 -10.33 -8.61
CA LEU A 49 7.03 -9.48 -9.35
C LEU A 49 7.70 -8.29 -10.05
N LYS A 50 8.82 -7.79 -9.50
CA LYS A 50 9.59 -6.69 -10.12
C LYS A 50 10.31 -7.10 -11.41
N ALA A 51 10.64 -8.38 -11.55
CA ALA A 51 11.34 -8.95 -12.69
C ALA A 51 10.38 -9.41 -13.80
N LEU A 52 9.09 -9.55 -13.49
CA LEU A 52 8.06 -9.87 -14.47
C LEU A 52 7.82 -8.72 -15.45
N GLU A 53 7.39 -9.09 -16.66
CA GLU A 53 6.94 -8.14 -17.66
C GLU A 53 5.78 -7.28 -17.14
N ARG A 54 5.74 -6.02 -17.58
CA ARG A 54 4.82 -4.99 -17.07
C ARG A 54 3.36 -5.45 -17.09
N GLY A 55 2.92 -6.13 -18.15
CA GLY A 55 1.54 -6.63 -18.27
C GLY A 55 1.21 -7.66 -17.19
N ARG A 56 2.05 -8.69 -17.05
CA ARG A 56 1.87 -9.75 -16.06
C ARG A 56 1.95 -9.21 -14.62
N ARG A 57 2.91 -8.32 -14.35
CA ARG A 57 3.05 -7.65 -13.06
C ARG A 57 1.81 -6.83 -12.70
N ASN A 58 1.28 -6.04 -13.63
CA ASN A 58 0.11 -5.22 -13.37
C ASN A 58 -1.13 -6.05 -13.06
N ALA A 59 -1.35 -7.15 -13.78
CA ALA A 59 -2.43 -8.08 -13.49
C ALA A 59 -2.34 -8.64 -12.07
N LEU A 60 -1.16 -9.13 -11.66
CA LEU A 60 -0.96 -9.66 -10.30
C LEU A 60 -1.10 -8.57 -9.22
N LEU A 61 -0.62 -7.35 -9.48
CA LEU A 61 -0.84 -6.21 -8.58
C LEU A 61 -2.32 -5.83 -8.47
N PHE A 62 -3.11 -6.05 -9.53
CA PHE A 62 -4.55 -5.84 -9.51
C PHE A 62 -5.24 -6.89 -8.64
N GLU A 63 -4.94 -8.18 -8.84
CA GLU A 63 -5.45 -9.28 -8.03
C GLU A 63 -5.13 -9.10 -6.52
N LEU A 64 -3.91 -8.67 -6.19
CA LEU A 64 -3.53 -8.38 -4.81
C LEU A 64 -4.36 -7.24 -4.21
N LYS A 65 -4.72 -6.22 -4.99
CA LYS A 65 -5.56 -5.12 -4.51
C LYS A 65 -7.02 -5.55 -4.34
N ASP A 66 -7.50 -6.42 -5.22
CA ASP A 66 -8.85 -6.99 -5.16
C ASP A 66 -9.03 -7.87 -3.92
N ALA A 67 -7.98 -8.62 -3.55
CA ALA A 67 -7.93 -9.44 -2.35
C ALA A 67 -7.79 -8.66 -1.03
N GLU A 68 -8.21 -7.39 -1.01
CA GLU A 68 -8.23 -6.48 0.13
C GLU A 68 -6.85 -6.10 0.71
N LEU A 69 -5.73 -6.43 0.05
CA LEU A 69 -4.42 -5.95 0.49
C LEU A 69 -4.30 -4.44 0.24
N SER A 70 -3.80 -3.72 1.23
CA SER A 70 -3.47 -2.32 1.08
C SER A 70 -2.24 -2.11 0.20
N VAL A 71 -2.18 -0.97 -0.48
CA VAL A 71 -1.02 -0.56 -1.28
C VAL A 71 0.28 -0.61 -0.47
N SER A 72 0.24 -0.24 0.81
CA SER A 72 1.39 -0.28 1.71
C SER A 72 1.84 -1.71 2.03
N GLN A 73 0.92 -2.66 2.20
CA GLN A 73 1.25 -4.08 2.38
C GLN A 73 1.86 -4.66 1.11
N ILE A 74 1.25 -4.38 -0.05
CA ILE A 74 1.78 -4.81 -1.35
C ILE A 74 3.19 -4.25 -1.56
N GLN A 75 3.43 -2.97 -1.23
CA GLN A 75 4.75 -2.36 -1.30
C GLN A 75 5.76 -3.09 -0.41
N ARG A 76 5.42 -3.41 0.83
CA ARG A 76 6.30 -4.13 1.77
C ARG A 76 6.59 -5.56 1.32
N LEU A 77 5.59 -6.25 0.77
CA LEU A 77 5.71 -7.64 0.32
C LEU A 77 6.56 -7.76 -0.95
N THR A 78 6.31 -6.87 -1.91
CA THR A 78 6.85 -6.99 -3.28
C THR A 78 8.10 -6.14 -3.49
N GLY A 79 8.35 -5.14 -2.62
CA GLY A 79 9.39 -4.13 -2.81
C GLY A 79 9.09 -3.15 -3.95
N ILE A 80 7.91 -3.22 -4.57
CA ILE A 80 7.52 -2.35 -5.67
C ILE A 80 7.06 -0.99 -5.12
N GLY A 81 7.53 0.09 -5.74
CA GLY A 81 7.17 1.45 -5.33
C GLY A 81 5.67 1.72 -5.38
N ARG A 82 5.16 2.45 -4.38
CA ARG A 82 3.73 2.84 -4.23
C ARG A 82 3.08 3.30 -5.53
N ASN A 83 3.76 4.17 -6.28
CA ASN A 83 3.23 4.75 -7.51
C ASN A 83 2.96 3.71 -8.61
N VAL A 84 3.78 2.65 -8.68
CA VAL A 84 3.59 1.55 -9.64
C VAL A 84 2.36 0.73 -9.26
N ILE A 85 2.17 0.46 -7.97
CA ILE A 85 1.04 -0.33 -7.44
C ILE A 85 -0.30 0.40 -7.64
N VAL A 86 -0.33 1.70 -7.32
CA VAL A 86 -1.53 2.54 -7.49
C VAL A 86 -1.94 2.62 -8.95
N ARG A 87 -0.97 2.74 -9.86
CA ARG A 87 -1.23 2.87 -11.31
C ARG A 87 -1.46 1.55 -12.03
N ALA A 88 -1.23 0.41 -11.40
CA ALA A 88 -1.53 -0.90 -11.98
C ALA A 88 -3.05 -1.02 -12.23
N LYS A 89 -3.41 -1.33 -13.48
CA LYS A 89 -4.77 -1.60 -13.94
C LYS A 89 -4.69 -2.80 -14.87
#